data_AF-A0A7V4G1P0-F1
#
_entry.id   AF-A0A7V4G1P0-F1
#
_cell.length_a   1.000
_cell.length_b   1.000
_cell.length_c   1.000
_cell.angle_alpha   90.00
_cell.angle_beta   90.00
_cell.angle_gamma   90.00
#
_symmetry.space_group_name_H-M   'P 1'
#
loop_
_entity.id
_entity.type
_entity.pdbx_description
1 polymer ?
#
loop_
_entity_poly.entity_id
_entity_poly.type
_entity_poly.pdbx_seq_one_letter_code
_entity_poly.pdbx_strand_id
1 'polypeptide(L)'
;MTDTSTTPPPPAGQPPEGGNTPAEDEFAGIPSSPRRHPVIAVATAALAFFLLFQIKDDVRYALSSSQAQDLGDARRLAATRIEDLPLNRYVRLSGMADRESAVVLDTQGSWNFSQFFRLLGTNNRIFVQRSPDPLTVEQARQDVFVGRLMPFSSLSFQEAIRKHFAGRVSATHFFVPARMHQVLLAHEGGSLDITDMLGDRVLLAANDELVFEVDRPGEIRIDFPRVRFVDEVAVRMAIEREGGRLIEVLADHGDPKVLAVVVDFPAERRDQALHALSEAEREMRIRPARRSLRVRVADVGATSEGITIKAGGQVQTLPLARIQAIDTLATVQIPDDAVILHEGERPSGAWKTLVVGLVLLGFAFVNLLALRRRDL
;
A
#
# COMPACT_ATOMS: atom_id res chain seq x y z
N MET A 1 94.16 -43.85 -26.20
CA MET A 1 93.02 -44.77 -25.98
C MET A 1 91.89 -43.91 -25.45
N THR A 2 91.11 -43.34 -26.37
CA THR A 2 89.77 -43.80 -26.80
C THR A 2 88.72 -43.52 -25.72
N ASP A 3 87.59 -42.89 -25.98
CA ASP A 3 87.10 -42.07 -27.10
C ASP A 3 85.82 -41.45 -26.55
N THR A 4 85.48 -40.24 -26.98
CA THR A 4 84.19 -39.61 -26.66
C THR A 4 83.11 -40.34 -27.47
N SER A 5 82.08 -40.90 -26.83
CA SER A 5 80.89 -41.36 -27.55
C SER A 5 79.61 -41.07 -26.79
N THR A 6 79.06 -39.90 -27.11
CA THR A 6 77.66 -39.53 -27.03
C THR A 6 76.80 -40.59 -27.74
N THR A 7 75.92 -41.28 -27.02
CA THR A 7 74.85 -42.08 -27.63
C THR A 7 73.63 -41.17 -27.84
N PRO A 8 73.06 -41.07 -29.05
CA PRO A 8 71.97 -40.16 -29.36
C PRO A 8 70.65 -40.64 -28.74
N PRO A 9 69.68 -39.73 -28.48
CA PRO A 9 68.34 -40.12 -28.07
C PRO A 9 67.65 -40.90 -29.20
N PRO A 10 66.89 -41.97 -28.90
CA PRO A 10 66.10 -42.67 -29.91
C PRO A 10 65.02 -41.73 -30.49
N PRO A 11 64.66 -41.88 -31.77
CA PRO A 11 63.72 -41.02 -32.46
C PRO A 11 62.31 -41.09 -31.85
N ALA A 12 61.63 -39.95 -31.82
CA ALA A 12 60.25 -39.86 -31.38
C ALA A 12 59.33 -40.71 -32.29
N GLY A 13 58.57 -41.63 -31.68
CA GLY A 13 57.38 -42.21 -32.31
C GLY A 13 57.40 -43.70 -32.67
N GLN A 14 58.28 -44.54 -32.10
CA GLN A 14 58.11 -45.99 -32.17
C GLN A 14 57.84 -46.58 -30.78
N PRO A 15 56.70 -47.29 -30.57
CA PRO A 15 56.44 -47.99 -29.33
C PRO A 15 57.39 -49.20 -29.21
N PRO A 16 57.90 -49.51 -28.01
CA PRO A 16 58.69 -50.72 -27.82
C PRO A 16 57.82 -51.97 -28.08
N GLU A 17 58.27 -52.81 -29.01
CA GLU A 17 57.66 -54.13 -29.26
C GLU A 17 57.96 -55.09 -28.11
N GLY A 18 56.92 -55.76 -27.62
CA GLY A 18 57.03 -57.10 -27.03
C GLY A 18 57.24 -57.17 -25.52
N GLY A 19 56.15 -57.04 -24.77
CA GLY A 19 56.04 -57.54 -23.40
C GLY A 19 54.58 -57.81 -23.06
N ASN A 20 54.08 -59.01 -23.33
CA ASN A 20 52.79 -59.51 -22.84
C ASN A 20 52.87 -59.81 -21.33
N THR A 21 53.18 -58.79 -20.54
CA THR A 21 52.89 -58.74 -19.12
C THR A 21 51.63 -57.88 -18.98
N PRO A 22 50.57 -58.34 -18.28
CA PRO A 22 49.49 -57.42 -17.94
C PRO A 22 50.15 -56.26 -17.21
N ALA A 23 50.00 -55.03 -17.72
CA ALA A 23 50.43 -53.86 -16.98
C ALA A 23 49.78 -53.97 -15.60
N GLU A 24 50.59 -54.19 -14.57
CA GLU A 24 50.14 -54.09 -13.19
C GLU A 24 49.56 -52.68 -13.08
N ASP A 25 48.24 -52.61 -12.95
CA ASP A 25 47.52 -51.36 -12.83
C ASP A 25 48.06 -50.65 -11.57
N GLU A 26 48.87 -49.61 -11.78
CA GLU A 26 49.53 -48.80 -10.75
C GLU A 26 48.53 -48.24 -9.73
N PHE A 27 47.24 -48.23 -10.07
CA PHE A 27 46.15 -47.77 -9.22
C PHE A 27 45.37 -48.91 -8.53
N ALA A 28 45.69 -50.18 -8.79
CA ALA A 28 45.00 -51.34 -8.21
C ALA A 28 45.11 -51.43 -6.68
N GLY A 29 46.10 -50.76 -6.09
CA GLY A 29 46.32 -50.70 -4.64
C GLY A 29 45.70 -49.49 -3.94
N ILE A 30 45.09 -48.54 -4.66
CA ILE A 30 44.49 -47.36 -4.01
C ILE A 30 43.14 -47.77 -3.42
N PRO A 31 42.98 -47.75 -2.07
CA PRO A 31 41.69 -48.04 -1.47
C PRO A 31 40.66 -47.00 -1.97
N SER A 32 39.55 -47.48 -2.52
CA SER A 32 38.45 -46.61 -2.93
C SER A 32 38.04 -45.72 -1.75
N SER A 33 38.00 -44.40 -1.98
CA SER A 33 37.60 -43.41 -0.97
C SER A 33 36.35 -43.87 -0.20
N PRO A 34 36.29 -43.70 1.14
CA PRO A 34 35.16 -44.15 1.95
C PRO A 34 33.84 -43.66 1.36
N ARG A 35 33.02 -44.61 0.88
CA ARG A 35 31.71 -44.35 0.29
C ARG A 35 30.85 -43.55 1.30
N ARG A 36 30.31 -42.38 0.88
CA ARG A 36 29.48 -41.47 1.70
C ARG A 36 28.50 -42.22 2.62
N HIS A 37 28.46 -42.00 3.93
CA HIS A 37 27.63 -42.76 4.88
C HIS A 37 26.12 -42.78 4.49
N PRO A 38 25.40 -43.93 4.56
CA PRO A 38 24.03 -44.04 4.03
C PRO A 38 23.04 -43.10 4.74
N VAL A 39 23.20 -42.90 6.05
CA VAL A 39 22.40 -41.94 6.82
C VAL A 39 22.54 -40.52 6.28
N ILE A 40 23.75 -40.12 5.85
CA ILE A 40 23.99 -38.78 5.28
C ILE A 40 23.26 -38.66 3.94
N ALA A 41 23.28 -39.70 3.10
CA ALA A 41 22.57 -39.68 1.82
C ALA A 41 21.05 -39.57 1.99
N VAL A 42 20.47 -40.31 2.95
CA VAL A 42 19.04 -40.20 3.30
C VAL A 42 18.71 -38.81 3.83
N ALA A 43 19.47 -38.30 4.80
CA ALA A 43 19.25 -36.96 5.38
C ALA A 43 19.35 -35.86 4.32
N THR A 44 20.31 -35.98 3.39
CA THR A 44 20.50 -35.04 2.29
C THR A 44 19.35 -35.09 1.29
N ALA A 45 18.89 -36.28 0.92
CA ALA A 45 17.72 -36.43 0.03
C ALA A 45 16.45 -35.87 0.70
N ALA A 46 16.24 -36.15 1.99
CA ALA A 46 15.13 -35.62 2.76
C ALA A 46 15.17 -34.08 2.81
N LEU A 47 16.33 -33.47 3.04
CA LEU A 47 16.50 -32.02 3.00
C LEU A 47 16.20 -31.45 1.61
N ALA A 48 16.68 -32.09 0.54
CA ALA A 48 16.39 -31.65 -0.83
C ALA A 48 14.89 -31.70 -1.16
N PHE A 49 14.19 -32.77 -0.76
CA PHE A 49 12.73 -32.86 -0.91
C PHE A 49 11.99 -31.84 -0.05
N PHE A 50 12.48 -31.57 1.16
CA PHE A 50 11.92 -30.52 2.02
C PHE A 50 12.05 -29.14 1.37
N LEU A 51 13.22 -28.81 0.80
CA LEU A 51 13.40 -27.55 0.08
C LEU A 51 12.54 -27.46 -1.18
N LEU A 52 12.41 -28.56 -1.95
CA LEU A 52 11.47 -28.62 -3.07
C LEU A 52 10.02 -28.38 -2.64
N PHE A 53 9.63 -28.95 -1.50
CA PHE A 53 8.31 -28.73 -0.92
C PHE A 53 8.10 -27.27 -0.53
N GLN A 54 9.13 -26.59 -0.02
CA GLN A 54 9.06 -25.16 0.32
C GLN A 54 8.90 -24.27 -0.92
N ILE A 55 9.59 -24.56 -2.03
CA ILE A 55 9.53 -23.73 -3.26
C ILE A 55 8.43 -24.17 -4.24
N LYS A 56 7.60 -25.15 -3.90
CA LYS A 56 6.65 -25.79 -4.82
C LYS A 56 5.71 -24.79 -5.49
N ASP A 57 5.29 -23.76 -4.75
CA ASP A 57 4.31 -22.79 -5.23
C ASP A 57 4.95 -21.75 -6.16
N ASP A 58 6.23 -21.43 -5.94
CA ASP A 58 7.02 -20.62 -6.87
C ASP A 58 7.34 -21.39 -8.17
N VAL A 59 7.66 -22.69 -8.06
CA VAL A 59 7.84 -23.56 -9.24
C VAL A 59 6.56 -23.66 -10.06
N ARG A 60 5.40 -23.86 -9.41
CA ARG A 60 4.08 -23.86 -10.09
C ARG A 60 3.79 -22.53 -10.75
N TYR A 61 4.10 -21.42 -10.10
CA TYR A 61 3.95 -20.09 -10.67
C TYR A 61 4.84 -19.90 -11.89
N ALA A 62 6.11 -20.33 -11.84
CA ALA A 62 7.04 -20.23 -12.95
C ALA A 62 6.60 -21.03 -14.19
N LEU A 63 5.85 -22.12 -14.00
CA LEU A 63 5.27 -22.93 -15.08
C LEU A 63 3.89 -22.42 -15.56
N SER A 64 3.35 -21.35 -14.96
CA SER A 64 2.03 -20.84 -15.28
C SER A 64 2.02 -19.99 -16.57
N SER A 65 0.82 -19.78 -17.12
CA SER A 65 0.63 -18.95 -18.33
C SER A 65 1.14 -17.53 -18.11
N SER A 66 1.83 -16.99 -19.10
CA SER A 66 2.26 -15.58 -19.12
C SER A 66 1.14 -14.62 -19.52
N GLN A 67 -0.07 -15.12 -19.82
CA GLN A 67 -1.24 -14.27 -20.06
C GLN A 67 -1.86 -13.87 -18.71
N ALA A 68 -1.92 -12.57 -18.44
CA ALA A 68 -2.51 -12.06 -17.21
C ALA A 68 -4.02 -12.34 -17.18
N GLN A 69 -4.50 -12.93 -16.08
CA GLN A 69 -5.92 -13.05 -15.80
C GLN A 69 -6.48 -11.68 -15.40
N ASP A 70 -7.46 -11.17 -16.14
CA ASP A 70 -8.08 -9.88 -15.81
C ASP A 70 -9.08 -10.03 -14.65
N LEU A 71 -8.83 -9.31 -13.56
CA LEU A 71 -9.68 -9.27 -12.37
C LEU A 71 -10.57 -8.02 -12.35
N GLY A 72 -10.37 -7.09 -13.28
CA GLY A 72 -11.13 -5.84 -13.33
C GLY A 72 -10.81 -4.89 -12.17
N ASP A 73 -11.86 -4.34 -11.55
CA ASP A 73 -11.77 -3.30 -10.54
C ASP A 73 -11.37 -3.84 -9.15
N ALA A 74 -10.36 -3.23 -8.54
CA ALA A 74 -9.85 -3.56 -7.21
C ALA A 74 -10.93 -3.52 -6.12
N ARG A 75 -11.90 -2.61 -6.20
CA ARG A 75 -12.98 -2.49 -5.21
C ARG A 75 -13.89 -3.72 -5.22
N ARG A 76 -14.13 -4.31 -6.40
CA ARG A 76 -14.89 -5.57 -6.53
C ARG A 76 -14.10 -6.75 -6.00
N LEU A 77 -12.79 -6.79 -6.31
CA LEU A 77 -11.91 -7.83 -5.80
C LEU A 77 -11.83 -7.79 -4.26
N ALA A 78 -11.79 -6.58 -3.68
CA ALA A 78 -11.74 -6.37 -2.23
C ALA A 78 -12.98 -6.91 -1.49
N ALA A 79 -14.13 -7.02 -2.16
CA ALA A 79 -15.34 -7.63 -1.60
C ALA A 79 -15.35 -9.17 -1.67
N THR A 80 -14.42 -9.79 -2.40
CA THR A 80 -14.33 -11.24 -2.59
C THR A 80 -13.55 -11.89 -1.45
N ARG A 81 -14.03 -12.98 -0.85
CA ARG A 81 -13.29 -13.68 0.24
C ARG A 81 -11.92 -14.16 -0.24
N ILE A 82 -10.93 -14.18 0.66
CA ILE A 82 -9.54 -14.47 0.30
C ILE A 82 -9.37 -15.88 -0.30
N GLU A 83 -10.18 -16.85 0.14
CA GLU A 83 -10.17 -18.22 -0.35
C GLU A 83 -10.63 -18.34 -1.81
N ASP A 84 -11.46 -17.37 -2.24
CA ASP A 84 -12.02 -17.30 -3.59
C ASP A 84 -11.11 -16.49 -4.54
N LEU A 85 -10.02 -15.90 -4.04
CA LEU A 85 -9.08 -15.11 -4.85
C LEU A 85 -8.08 -15.99 -5.62
N PRO A 86 -7.68 -15.59 -6.85
CA PRO A 86 -6.66 -16.28 -7.63
C PRO A 86 -5.25 -15.96 -7.09
N LEU A 87 -4.96 -16.40 -5.88
CA LEU A 87 -3.66 -16.23 -5.24
C LEU A 87 -2.58 -17.00 -5.99
N ASN A 88 -1.36 -16.46 -5.96
CA ASN A 88 -0.20 -16.99 -6.65
C ASN A 88 -0.42 -17.13 -8.17
N ARG A 89 -1.11 -16.14 -8.78
CA ARG A 89 -1.38 -16.07 -10.23
C ARG A 89 -0.90 -14.77 -10.82
N TYR A 90 -0.65 -14.80 -12.13
CA TYR A 90 -0.34 -13.61 -12.92
C TYR A 90 -1.65 -12.93 -13.33
N VAL A 91 -1.88 -11.73 -12.80
CA VAL A 91 -3.19 -11.05 -12.88
C VAL A 91 -3.04 -9.60 -13.33
N ARG A 92 -4.15 -9.04 -13.82
CA ARG A 92 -4.33 -7.63 -14.15
C ARG A 92 -5.44 -7.07 -13.28
N LEU A 93 -5.19 -5.90 -12.68
CA LEU A 93 -6.09 -5.22 -11.76
C LEU A 93 -6.12 -3.72 -12.06
N SER A 94 -7.28 -3.08 -12.04
CA SER A 94 -7.41 -1.62 -12.12
C SER A 94 -7.87 -1.02 -10.80
N GLY A 95 -7.33 0.11 -10.39
CA GLY A 95 -7.75 0.79 -9.17
C GLY A 95 -6.97 2.08 -8.88
N MET A 96 -7.57 2.98 -8.12
CA MET A 96 -6.95 4.26 -7.78
C MET A 96 -5.85 4.06 -6.73
N ALA A 97 -4.60 4.39 -7.06
CA ALA A 97 -3.49 4.25 -6.13
C ALA A 97 -3.33 5.45 -5.20
N ASP A 98 -3.13 5.17 -3.91
CA ASP A 98 -2.73 6.15 -2.90
C ASP A 98 -1.21 6.41 -2.97
N ARG A 99 -0.81 7.16 -4.00
CA ARG A 99 0.62 7.46 -4.25
C ARG A 99 1.19 8.46 -3.24
N GLU A 100 0.34 9.30 -2.63
CA GLU A 100 0.78 10.28 -1.62
C GLU A 100 1.22 9.62 -0.32
N SER A 101 0.56 8.51 0.04
CA SER A 101 0.91 7.69 1.21
C SER A 101 1.87 6.55 0.86
N ALA A 102 2.51 6.57 -0.32
CA ALA A 102 3.38 5.49 -0.76
C ALA A 102 4.65 5.42 0.09
N VAL A 103 5.01 4.20 0.50
CA VAL A 103 6.25 3.91 1.22
C VAL A 103 7.29 3.46 0.21
N VAL A 104 8.48 4.06 0.26
CA VAL A 104 9.64 3.62 -0.51
C VAL A 104 10.43 2.63 0.33
N LEU A 105 10.57 1.40 -0.15
CA LEU A 105 11.27 0.31 0.52
C LEU A 105 12.58 -0.01 -0.21
N ASP A 106 13.69 0.05 0.52
CA ASP A 106 14.93 -0.62 0.10
C ASP A 106 14.93 -2.04 0.64
N THR A 107 14.56 -2.98 -0.22
CA THR A 107 14.69 -4.39 0.11
C THR A 107 16.12 -4.84 -0.22
N GLN A 108 16.87 -5.20 0.82
CA GLN A 108 18.17 -5.90 0.74
C GLN A 108 19.40 -5.05 0.38
N GLY A 109 19.39 -3.73 0.63
CA GLY A 109 20.57 -2.88 0.41
C GLY A 109 21.02 -2.84 -1.05
N SER A 110 20.09 -3.17 -1.96
CA SER A 110 20.36 -3.43 -3.37
C SER A 110 20.22 -2.16 -4.23
N TRP A 111 20.02 -1.00 -3.60
CA TRP A 111 19.70 0.30 -4.25
C TRP A 111 18.48 0.24 -5.19
N ASN A 112 17.71 -0.85 -5.16
CA ASN A 112 16.46 -1.03 -5.90
C ASN A 112 15.28 -0.67 -5.00
N PHE A 113 14.88 0.60 -5.06
CA PHE A 113 13.77 1.12 -4.28
C PHE A 113 12.44 0.65 -4.86
N SER A 114 11.70 -0.16 -4.11
CA SER A 114 10.32 -0.52 -4.45
C SER A 114 9.33 0.44 -3.83
N GLN A 115 8.28 0.81 -4.55
CA GLN A 115 7.19 1.59 -4.01
C GLN A 115 6.11 0.66 -3.50
N PHE A 116 5.60 0.94 -2.30
CA PHE A 116 4.54 0.19 -1.66
C PHE A 116 3.38 1.13 -1.37
N PHE A 117 2.20 0.86 -1.93
CA PHE A 117 1.03 1.71 -1.75
C PHE A 117 -0.26 0.91 -1.76
N ARG A 118 -1.31 1.49 -1.18
CA ARG A 118 -2.67 0.89 -1.16
C ARG A 118 -3.47 1.33 -2.37
N LEU A 119 -4.48 0.53 -2.71
CA LEU A 119 -5.54 0.94 -3.64
C LEU A 119 -6.75 1.46 -2.85
N LEU A 120 -7.24 2.64 -3.20
CA LEU A 120 -8.32 3.34 -2.49
C LEU A 120 -9.69 2.71 -2.75
N GLY A 121 -10.56 2.71 -1.73
CA GLY A 121 -11.88 2.08 -1.79
C GLY A 121 -11.83 0.55 -1.70
N THR A 122 -10.73 0.00 -1.19
CA THR A 122 -10.53 -1.46 -1.02
C THR A 122 -10.56 -1.89 0.44
N ASN A 123 -11.00 -1.04 1.37
CA ASN A 123 -10.96 -1.30 2.81
C ASN A 123 -9.54 -1.62 3.30
N ASN A 124 -8.54 -0.96 2.71
CA ASN A 124 -7.11 -1.24 2.94
C ASN A 124 -6.74 -2.71 2.72
N ARG A 125 -7.43 -3.44 1.84
CA ARG A 125 -7.23 -4.88 1.63
C ARG A 125 -6.31 -5.19 0.46
N ILE A 126 -6.13 -4.27 -0.48
CA ILE A 126 -5.30 -4.49 -1.67
C ILE A 126 -4.14 -3.49 -1.70
N PHE A 127 -2.94 -4.04 -1.76
CA PHE A 127 -1.69 -3.29 -1.90
C PHE A 127 -0.98 -3.63 -3.19
N VAL A 128 -0.12 -2.73 -3.63
CA VAL A 128 0.77 -2.93 -4.77
C VAL A 128 2.20 -2.69 -4.28
N GLN A 129 3.07 -3.67 -4.55
CA GLN A 129 4.51 -3.48 -4.50
C GLN A 129 5.02 -3.34 -5.92
N ARG A 130 5.51 -2.15 -6.24
CA ARG A 130 6.06 -1.78 -7.52
C ARG A 130 7.58 -1.81 -7.46
N SER A 131 8.18 -2.69 -8.25
CA SER A 131 9.62 -2.66 -8.50
C SER A 131 9.94 -1.68 -9.64
N PRO A 132 11.08 -0.95 -9.58
CA PRO A 132 11.40 0.11 -10.52
C PRO A 132 11.76 -0.41 -11.93
N ASP A 133 12.17 -1.66 -12.06
CA ASP A 133 12.53 -2.33 -13.32
C ASP A 133 11.65 -3.59 -13.45
N PRO A 134 10.95 -3.87 -14.58
CA PRO A 134 11.03 -3.26 -15.92
C PRO A 134 9.81 -2.42 -16.33
N LEU A 135 9.20 -1.66 -15.42
CA LEU A 135 8.00 -0.88 -15.75
C LEU A 135 8.36 0.36 -16.58
N THR A 136 7.66 0.54 -17.70
CA THR A 136 7.74 1.78 -18.49
C THR A 136 7.09 2.95 -17.74
N VAL A 137 7.49 4.18 -18.05
CA VAL A 137 6.92 5.40 -17.43
C VAL A 137 5.40 5.47 -17.67
N GLU A 138 4.95 5.10 -18.86
CA GLU A 138 3.54 5.04 -19.24
C GLU A 138 2.76 4.05 -18.37
N GLN A 139 3.31 2.86 -18.12
CA GLN A 139 2.68 1.87 -17.23
C GLN A 139 2.67 2.36 -15.78
N ALA A 140 3.75 2.99 -15.32
CA ALA A 140 3.82 3.51 -13.95
C ALA A 140 2.79 4.61 -13.67
N ARG A 141 2.38 5.37 -14.70
CA ARG A 141 1.34 6.40 -14.61
C ARG A 141 -0.08 5.86 -14.65
N GLN A 142 -0.29 4.66 -15.16
CA GLN A 142 -1.61 4.06 -15.24
C GLN A 142 -2.04 3.50 -13.88
N ASP A 143 -3.34 3.57 -13.62
CA ASP A 143 -4.02 2.91 -12.51
C ASP A 143 -4.46 1.50 -12.90
N VAL A 144 -3.59 0.82 -13.64
CA VAL A 144 -3.71 -0.56 -14.10
C VAL A 144 -2.42 -1.27 -13.77
N PHE A 145 -2.51 -2.26 -12.90
CA PHE A 145 -1.37 -2.98 -12.35
C PHE A 145 -1.41 -4.42 -12.83
N VAL A 146 -0.25 -4.93 -13.24
CA VAL A 146 -0.12 -6.30 -13.76
C VAL A 146 1.05 -6.98 -13.06
N GLY A 147 0.81 -8.16 -12.48
CA GLY A 147 1.80 -8.79 -11.62
C GLY A 147 1.33 -10.07 -10.96
N ARG A 148 2.07 -10.51 -9.94
CA ARG A 148 1.74 -11.69 -9.14
C ARG A 148 0.89 -11.29 -7.93
N LEU A 149 -0.31 -11.83 -7.81
CA LEU A 149 -1.15 -11.62 -6.62
C LEU A 149 -0.75 -12.61 -5.53
N MET A 150 -0.43 -12.11 -4.34
CA MET A 150 0.00 -12.89 -3.19
C MET A 150 -0.76 -12.48 -1.93
N PRO A 151 -0.90 -13.35 -0.93
CA PRO A 151 -1.34 -12.93 0.40
C PRO A 151 -0.37 -11.90 0.96
N PHE A 152 -0.87 -10.88 1.65
CA PHE A 152 -0.01 -9.91 2.33
C PHE A 152 0.88 -10.58 3.38
N SER A 153 0.39 -11.65 3.99
CA SER A 153 1.13 -12.47 4.95
C SER A 153 2.34 -13.21 4.37
N SER A 154 2.51 -13.23 3.04
CA SER A 154 3.71 -13.78 2.39
C SER A 154 4.94 -12.89 2.55
N LEU A 155 4.77 -11.61 2.92
CA LEU A 155 5.88 -10.71 3.17
C LEU A 155 6.57 -11.06 4.49
N SER A 156 7.89 -11.27 4.45
CA SER A 156 8.70 -11.54 5.66
C SER A 156 8.69 -10.39 6.67
N PHE A 157 8.41 -9.17 6.21
CA PHE A 157 8.37 -7.95 7.02
C PHE A 157 6.95 -7.37 7.17
N GLN A 158 5.90 -8.20 7.00
CA GLN A 158 4.51 -7.77 7.08
C GLN A 158 4.17 -6.98 8.36
N GLU A 159 4.67 -7.41 9.52
CA GLU A 159 4.38 -6.77 10.81
C GLU A 159 4.94 -5.34 10.87
N ALA A 160 6.13 -5.12 10.28
CA ALA A 160 6.74 -3.80 10.22
C ALA A 160 5.91 -2.84 9.35
N ILE A 161 5.35 -3.33 8.23
CA ILE A 161 4.47 -2.55 7.37
C ILE A 161 3.15 -2.25 8.07
N ARG A 162 2.51 -3.25 8.70
CA ARG A 162 1.28 -3.04 9.50
C ARG A 162 1.50 -1.96 10.56
N LYS A 163 2.60 -2.06 11.32
CA LYS A 163 2.97 -1.07 12.34
C LYS A 163 3.22 0.32 11.74
N HIS A 164 3.86 0.40 10.58
CA HIS A 164 4.10 1.68 9.91
C HIS A 164 2.78 2.35 9.52
N PHE A 165 1.89 1.64 8.83
CA PHE A 165 0.61 2.20 8.41
C PHE A 165 -0.28 2.57 9.61
N ALA A 166 -0.37 1.69 10.61
CA ALA A 166 -1.18 1.93 11.80
C ALA A 166 -0.70 3.11 12.66
N GLY A 167 0.58 3.48 12.58
CA GLY A 167 1.18 4.52 13.43
C GLY A 167 1.64 5.79 12.71
N ARG A 168 1.78 5.79 11.39
CA ARG A 168 2.36 6.91 10.62
C ARG A 168 1.58 7.32 9.39
N VAL A 169 0.67 6.46 8.90
CA VAL A 169 -0.13 6.78 7.72
C VAL A 169 -1.55 7.04 8.18
N SER A 170 -1.97 8.29 8.07
CA SER A 170 -3.33 8.71 8.35
C SER A 170 -4.02 9.13 7.06
N ALA A 171 -5.26 8.74 6.90
CA ALA A 171 -6.11 9.15 5.79
C ALA A 171 -7.30 9.95 6.33
N THR A 172 -7.66 11.00 5.60
CA THR A 172 -8.91 11.72 5.85
C THR A 172 -10.05 10.95 5.21
N HIS A 173 -11.00 10.51 6.02
CA HIS A 173 -12.21 9.84 5.55
C HIS A 173 -13.37 10.82 5.61
N PHE A 174 -14.10 10.94 4.49
CA PHE A 174 -15.30 11.77 4.40
C PHE A 174 -16.54 10.88 4.42
N PHE A 175 -17.55 11.28 5.19
CA PHE A 175 -18.80 10.53 5.35
C PHE A 175 -19.98 11.31 4.79
N VAL A 176 -20.93 10.56 4.21
CA VAL A 176 -22.22 11.11 3.79
C VAL A 176 -23.07 11.39 5.03
N PRO A 177 -23.55 12.62 5.28
CA PRO A 177 -24.30 12.97 6.50
C PRO A 177 -25.52 12.09 6.74
N ALA A 178 -26.28 11.77 5.68
CA ALA A 178 -27.45 10.90 5.77
C ALA A 178 -27.09 9.46 6.20
N ARG A 179 -25.96 8.92 5.72
CA ARG A 179 -25.49 7.58 6.12
C ARG A 179 -25.01 7.59 7.57
N MET A 180 -24.23 8.61 7.95
CA MET A 180 -23.79 8.78 9.34
C MET A 180 -24.98 8.83 10.30
N HIS A 181 -26.01 9.61 9.97
CA HIS A 181 -27.24 9.68 10.74
C HIS A 181 -27.94 8.33 10.91
N GLN A 182 -28.08 7.55 9.83
CA GLN A 182 -28.66 6.22 9.89
C GLN A 182 -27.87 5.25 10.77
N VAL A 183 -26.53 5.25 10.65
CA VAL A 183 -25.67 4.40 11.48
C VAL A 183 -25.79 4.80 12.95
N LEU A 184 -25.77 6.10 13.25
CA LEU A 184 -25.92 6.62 14.62
C LEU A 184 -27.29 6.32 15.25
N LEU A 185 -28.37 6.32 14.45
CA LEU A 185 -29.70 5.93 14.93
C LEU A 185 -29.79 4.45 15.33
N ALA A 186 -29.03 3.59 14.64
CA ALA A 186 -28.97 2.16 14.93
C ALA A 186 -27.89 1.79 15.96
N HIS A 187 -27.09 2.76 16.40
CA HIS A 187 -25.94 2.52 17.26
C HIS A 187 -26.34 2.49 18.74
N GLU A 188 -26.02 1.40 19.44
CA GLU A 188 -26.29 1.24 20.87
C GLU A 188 -25.08 1.59 21.77
N GLY A 189 -24.07 2.24 21.19
CA GLY A 189 -22.85 2.67 21.89
C GLY A 189 -21.62 1.80 21.60
N GLY A 190 -20.43 2.32 21.91
CA GLY A 190 -19.15 1.69 21.57
C GLY A 190 -18.60 2.15 20.23
N SER A 191 -17.93 1.24 19.51
CA SER A 191 -17.24 1.55 18.25
C SER A 191 -18.24 1.71 17.09
N LEU A 192 -18.09 2.76 16.31
CA LEU A 192 -18.93 3.08 15.16
C LEU A 192 -18.31 2.49 13.89
N ASP A 193 -19.01 1.56 13.26
CA ASP A 193 -18.62 0.97 11.98
C ASP A 193 -19.36 1.68 10.84
N ILE A 194 -18.61 2.37 9.99
CA ILE A 194 -19.19 3.19 8.92
C ILE A 194 -18.33 3.13 7.66
N THR A 195 -19.00 3.18 6.50
CA THR A 195 -18.33 3.29 5.20
C THR A 195 -18.25 4.74 4.74
N ASP A 196 -17.04 5.16 4.39
CA ASP A 196 -16.76 6.49 3.85
C ASP A 196 -17.30 6.68 2.41
N MET A 197 -17.07 7.86 1.84
CA MET A 197 -17.48 8.23 0.48
C MET A 197 -16.71 7.50 -0.62
N LEU A 198 -15.51 6.99 -0.33
CA LEU A 198 -14.69 6.21 -1.27
C LEU A 198 -15.01 4.72 -1.24
N GLY A 199 -15.79 4.28 -0.24
CA GLY A 199 -16.19 2.90 -0.04
C GLY A 199 -15.34 2.17 1.00
N ASP A 200 -14.41 2.86 1.67
CA ASP A 200 -13.58 2.29 2.73
C ASP A 200 -14.39 2.17 4.03
N ARG A 201 -14.33 0.99 4.65
CA ARG A 201 -14.89 0.70 5.97
C ARG A 201 -13.95 1.25 7.03
N VAL A 202 -14.51 2.08 7.91
CA VAL A 202 -13.81 2.75 8.99
C VAL A 202 -14.47 2.33 10.30
N LEU A 203 -13.67 1.74 11.19
CA LEU A 203 -14.10 1.41 12.54
C LEU A 203 -13.58 2.51 13.47
N LEU A 204 -14.49 3.35 13.96
CA LEU A 204 -14.16 4.46 14.84
C LEU A 204 -14.38 4.07 16.30
N ALA A 205 -13.34 4.18 17.11
CA ALA A 205 -13.42 4.02 18.54
C ALA A 205 -14.14 5.22 19.19
N ALA A 206 -14.65 5.02 20.40
CA ALA A 206 -15.36 6.05 21.17
C ALA A 206 -14.54 7.36 21.36
N ASN A 207 -13.21 7.26 21.40
CA ASN A 207 -12.31 8.39 21.59
C ASN A 207 -11.86 9.06 20.29
N ASP A 208 -12.18 8.49 19.13
CA ASP A 208 -11.80 9.07 17.84
C ASP A 208 -12.58 10.37 17.60
N GLU A 209 -11.96 11.29 16.88
CA GLU A 209 -12.54 12.61 16.61
C GLU A 209 -13.22 12.64 15.24
N LEU A 210 -14.43 13.20 15.21
CA LEU A 210 -15.16 13.59 14.02
C LEU A 210 -15.16 15.12 13.92
N VAL A 211 -14.96 15.62 12.72
CA VAL A 211 -15.07 17.03 12.38
C VAL A 211 -16.35 17.21 11.56
N PHE A 212 -17.24 18.07 12.04
CA PHE A 212 -18.46 18.44 11.35
C PHE A 212 -18.31 19.85 10.80
N GLU A 213 -18.39 19.98 9.48
CA GLU A 213 -18.46 21.28 8.81
C GLU A 213 -19.92 21.67 8.64
N VAL A 214 -20.36 22.66 9.42
CA VAL A 214 -21.76 23.08 9.50
C VAL A 214 -21.93 24.50 8.98
N ASP A 215 -22.97 24.74 8.18
CA ASP A 215 -23.29 26.07 7.69
C ASP A 215 -23.75 27.01 8.83
N ARG A 216 -23.31 28.27 8.76
CA ARG A 216 -23.82 29.37 9.60
C ARG A 216 -24.84 30.17 8.77
N PRO A 217 -26.15 29.88 8.89
CA PRO A 217 -27.16 30.47 8.01
C PRO A 217 -27.25 31.99 8.20
N GLY A 218 -27.28 32.72 7.09
CA GLY A 218 -27.31 34.20 7.08
C GLY A 218 -25.92 34.84 7.15
N GLU A 219 -24.95 34.12 7.70
CA GLU A 219 -23.59 34.63 7.86
C GLU A 219 -22.69 34.29 6.67
N ILE A 220 -21.76 35.19 6.38
CA ILE A 220 -20.90 35.14 5.21
C ILE A 220 -19.46 35.32 5.65
N ARG A 221 -18.57 34.54 5.05
CA ARG A 221 -17.13 34.72 5.20
C ARG A 221 -16.60 35.56 4.05
N ILE A 222 -15.90 36.63 4.37
CA ILE A 222 -15.25 37.50 3.40
C ILE A 222 -13.76 37.58 3.73
N ASP A 223 -12.93 37.28 2.74
CA ASP A 223 -11.48 37.46 2.84
C ASP A 223 -11.12 38.85 2.26
N PHE A 224 -10.72 39.79 3.13
CA PHE A 224 -10.31 41.14 2.75
C PHE A 224 -8.79 41.19 2.50
N PRO A 225 -8.30 41.73 1.37
CA PRO A 225 -6.87 41.86 1.14
C PRO A 225 -6.25 42.94 2.05
N ARG A 226 -5.20 42.58 2.79
CA ARG A 226 -4.50 43.47 3.73
C ARG A 226 -3.73 44.61 3.06
N VAL A 227 -3.54 44.55 1.74
CA VAL A 227 -2.96 45.66 0.95
C VAL A 227 -3.79 46.93 1.09
N ARG A 228 -5.12 46.78 1.18
CA ARG A 228 -6.07 47.90 1.33
C ARG A 228 -6.71 47.95 2.70
N PHE A 229 -6.97 46.79 3.29
CA PHE A 229 -7.64 46.66 4.58
C PHE A 229 -6.65 46.17 5.63
N VAL A 230 -5.82 47.10 6.11
CA VAL A 230 -4.65 46.81 6.95
C VAL A 230 -5.05 46.17 8.29
N ASP A 231 -6.14 46.66 8.89
CA ASP A 231 -6.61 46.28 10.21
C ASP A 231 -8.11 45.95 10.26
N GLU A 232 -8.53 45.42 11.41
CA GLU A 232 -9.95 45.11 11.68
C GLU A 232 -10.84 46.34 11.60
N VAL A 233 -10.32 47.51 11.97
CA VAL A 233 -11.09 48.76 11.98
C VAL A 233 -11.51 49.16 10.57
N ALA A 234 -10.58 49.10 9.61
CA ALA A 234 -10.85 49.37 8.21
C ALA A 234 -11.88 48.39 7.62
N VAL A 235 -11.78 47.10 7.96
CA VAL A 235 -12.75 46.09 7.54
C VAL A 235 -14.12 46.33 8.14
N ARG A 236 -14.18 46.61 9.45
CA ARG A 236 -15.44 46.92 10.14
C ARG A 236 -16.15 48.12 9.53
N MET A 237 -15.44 49.22 9.28
CA MET A 237 -16.03 50.39 8.64
C MET A 237 -16.56 50.10 7.24
N ALA A 238 -15.85 49.29 6.45
CA ALA A 238 -16.29 48.90 5.11
C ALA A 238 -17.58 48.06 5.15
N ILE A 239 -17.69 47.14 6.11
CA ILE A 239 -18.88 46.30 6.30
C ILE A 239 -20.07 47.15 6.77
N GLU A 240 -19.85 47.99 7.78
CA GLU A 240 -20.89 48.86 8.35
C GLU A 240 -21.41 49.87 7.33
N ARG A 241 -20.54 50.37 6.43
CA ARG A 241 -20.93 51.27 5.33
C ARG A 241 -21.95 50.65 4.40
N GLU A 242 -21.82 49.34 4.13
CA GLU A 242 -22.75 48.58 3.30
C GLU A 242 -23.94 48.03 4.11
N GLY A 243 -24.06 48.41 5.39
CA GLY A 243 -25.17 48.02 6.27
C GLY A 243 -25.05 46.60 6.85
N GLY A 244 -23.84 46.03 6.85
CA GLY A 244 -23.55 44.76 7.51
C GLY A 244 -23.06 44.93 8.94
N ARG A 245 -22.94 43.80 9.64
CA ARG A 245 -22.35 43.71 10.97
C ARG A 245 -21.19 42.72 10.95
N LEU A 246 -20.05 43.15 11.49
CA LEU A 246 -18.93 42.25 11.76
C LEU A 246 -19.29 41.34 12.96
N ILE A 247 -19.23 40.02 12.75
CA ILE A 247 -19.50 39.01 13.79
C ILE A 247 -18.20 38.55 14.43
N GLU A 248 -17.20 38.22 13.61
CA GLU A 248 -15.97 37.58 14.07
C GLU A 248 -14.82 37.86 13.10
N VAL A 249 -13.60 37.98 13.62
CA VAL A 249 -12.36 37.98 12.82
C VAL A 249 -11.68 36.63 12.98
N LEU A 250 -11.38 35.97 11.86
CA LEU A 250 -10.81 34.63 11.85
C LEU A 250 -9.29 34.72 11.99
N ALA A 251 -8.77 34.31 13.15
CA ALA A 251 -7.37 34.49 13.54
C ALA A 251 -6.36 33.60 12.77
N ASP A 252 -6.82 32.49 12.17
CA ASP A 252 -5.96 31.54 11.47
C ASP A 252 -6.56 31.18 10.10
N HIS A 253 -5.93 31.69 9.05
CA HIS A 253 -6.39 31.52 7.67
C HIS A 253 -5.33 31.02 6.70
N GLY A 254 -4.13 30.71 7.20
CA GLY A 254 -3.00 30.25 6.39
C GLY A 254 -2.40 31.28 5.43
N ASP A 255 -3.14 32.34 5.05
CA ASP A 255 -2.65 33.40 4.17
C ASP A 255 -2.49 34.74 4.93
N PRO A 256 -1.25 35.18 5.21
CA PRO A 256 -1.00 36.42 5.93
C PRO A 256 -1.35 37.67 5.11
N LYS A 257 -1.70 37.54 3.83
CA LYS A 257 -2.08 38.66 2.96
C LYS A 257 -3.55 39.04 3.05
N VAL A 258 -4.38 38.23 3.71
CA VAL A 258 -5.80 38.49 3.88
C VAL A 258 -6.17 38.63 5.35
N LEU A 259 -7.22 39.41 5.61
CA LEU A 259 -7.94 39.45 6.88
C LEU A 259 -9.31 38.84 6.62
N ALA A 260 -9.54 37.64 7.14
CA ALA A 260 -10.81 36.98 6.96
C ALA A 260 -11.75 37.22 8.13
N VAL A 261 -13.01 37.46 7.79
CA VAL A 261 -14.03 37.83 8.75
C VAL A 261 -15.33 37.13 8.45
N VAL A 262 -16.13 36.91 9.49
CA VAL A 262 -17.52 36.48 9.38
C VAL A 262 -18.40 37.69 9.61
N VAL A 263 -19.34 37.90 8.70
CA VAL A 263 -20.23 39.05 8.67
C VAL A 263 -21.66 38.60 8.49
N ASP A 264 -22.57 39.41 9.01
CA ASP A 264 -24.01 39.24 8.83
C ASP A 264 -24.56 40.46 8.09
N PHE A 265 -25.40 40.23 7.09
CA PHE A 265 -26.10 41.28 6.36
C PHE A 265 -27.60 41.04 6.44
N PRO A 266 -28.42 42.08 6.67
CA PRO A 266 -29.86 41.96 6.54
C PRO A 266 -30.24 41.36 5.19
N ALA A 267 -31.15 40.38 5.17
CA ALA A 267 -31.47 39.60 3.98
C ALA A 267 -31.86 40.47 2.77
N GLU A 268 -32.54 41.58 3.01
CA GLU A 268 -33.00 42.53 1.99
C GLU A 268 -31.84 43.29 1.30
N ARG A 269 -30.71 43.47 1.99
CA ARG A 269 -29.56 44.26 1.52
C ARG A 269 -28.36 43.42 1.15
N ARG A 270 -28.33 42.15 1.57
CA ARG A 270 -27.20 41.24 1.42
C ARG A 270 -26.65 41.23 0.00
N ASP A 271 -27.49 40.97 -1.00
CA ASP A 271 -27.00 40.78 -2.37
C ASP A 271 -26.44 42.10 -2.95
N GLN A 272 -27.05 43.24 -2.61
CA GLN A 272 -26.54 44.57 -2.98
C GLN A 272 -25.22 44.88 -2.28
N ALA A 273 -25.11 44.61 -0.98
CA ALA A 273 -23.92 44.86 -0.18
C ALA A 273 -22.73 43.99 -0.65
N LEU A 274 -22.96 42.70 -0.91
CA LEU A 274 -21.93 41.81 -1.45
C LEU A 274 -21.47 42.24 -2.83
N HIS A 275 -22.39 42.68 -3.69
CA HIS A 275 -22.03 43.22 -5.00
C HIS A 275 -21.16 44.48 -4.86
N ALA A 276 -21.55 45.42 -4.01
CA ALA A 276 -20.79 46.65 -3.74
C ALA A 276 -19.38 46.35 -3.18
N LEU A 277 -19.25 45.39 -2.27
CA LEU A 277 -17.96 44.95 -1.74
C LEU A 277 -17.08 44.30 -2.82
N SER A 278 -17.66 43.43 -3.66
CA SER A 278 -16.93 42.78 -4.76
C SER A 278 -16.47 43.75 -5.85
N GLU A 279 -17.25 44.80 -6.14
CA GLU A 279 -16.88 45.86 -7.09
C GLU A 279 -15.82 46.78 -6.51
N ALA A 280 -15.90 47.05 -5.19
CA ALA A 280 -14.91 47.87 -4.51
C ALA A 280 -13.52 47.23 -4.59
N GLU A 281 -13.41 45.90 -4.48
CA GLU A 281 -12.14 45.19 -4.47
C GLU A 281 -12.25 43.81 -5.15
N ARG A 282 -11.59 43.67 -6.31
CA ARG A 282 -11.69 42.46 -7.14
C ARG A 282 -11.04 41.22 -6.53
N GLU A 283 -10.11 41.40 -5.59
CA GLU A 283 -9.44 40.30 -4.91
C GLU A 283 -10.22 39.76 -3.70
N MET A 284 -11.37 40.36 -3.35
CA MET A 284 -12.21 39.84 -2.26
C MET A 284 -12.79 38.48 -2.60
N ARG A 285 -12.68 37.55 -1.65
CA ARG A 285 -13.29 36.21 -1.75
C ARG A 285 -14.47 36.13 -0.79
N ILE A 286 -15.67 36.01 -1.36
CA ILE A 286 -16.92 35.91 -0.62
C ILE A 286 -17.39 34.45 -0.66
N ARG A 287 -17.61 33.85 0.50
CA ARG A 287 -18.03 32.45 0.65
C ARG A 287 -19.06 32.32 1.78
N PRO A 288 -19.93 31.30 1.76
CA PRO A 288 -20.79 31.01 2.91
C PRO A 288 -19.96 30.81 4.19
N ALA A 289 -20.40 31.35 5.31
CA ALA A 289 -19.74 31.11 6.59
C ALA A 289 -20.00 29.68 7.06
N ARG A 290 -18.95 29.04 7.57
CA ARG A 290 -18.99 27.67 8.10
C ARG A 290 -18.37 27.63 9.47
N ARG A 291 -18.79 26.65 10.26
CA ARG A 291 -18.23 26.33 11.56
C ARG A 291 -17.75 24.88 11.55
N SER A 292 -16.49 24.71 11.91
CA SER A 292 -15.89 23.40 12.16
C SER A 292 -16.15 22.99 13.61
N LEU A 293 -16.76 21.84 13.82
CA LEU A 293 -17.07 21.29 15.15
C LEU A 293 -16.35 19.96 15.31
N ARG A 294 -15.32 19.93 16.15
CA ARG A 294 -14.58 18.72 16.48
C ARG A 294 -15.17 18.05 17.72
N VAL A 295 -15.62 16.81 17.58
CA VAL A 295 -16.36 16.07 18.61
C VAL A 295 -15.89 14.63 18.63
N ARG A 296 -15.76 14.03 19.82
CA ARG A 296 -15.44 12.59 19.92
C ARG A 296 -16.65 11.75 19.55
N VAL A 297 -16.43 10.57 18.98
CA VAL A 297 -17.50 9.63 18.60
C VAL A 297 -18.43 9.31 19.78
N ALA A 298 -17.90 9.17 21.01
CA ALA A 298 -18.70 8.95 22.22
C ALA A 298 -19.70 10.08 22.55
N ASP A 299 -19.40 11.28 22.06
CA ASP A 299 -20.16 12.50 22.29
C ASP A 299 -21.09 12.83 21.08
N VAL A 300 -21.21 11.91 20.11
CA VAL A 300 -22.08 12.03 18.94
C VAL A 300 -23.23 11.02 19.03
N GLY A 301 -24.44 11.44 18.67
CA GLY A 301 -25.62 10.60 18.56
C GLY A 301 -26.54 11.05 17.43
N ALA A 302 -27.75 10.50 17.38
CA ALA A 302 -28.75 10.92 16.41
C ALA A 302 -30.16 10.92 17.02
N THR A 303 -31.01 11.79 16.50
CA THR A 303 -32.46 11.84 16.77
C THR A 303 -33.22 11.86 15.45
N SER A 304 -34.55 11.86 15.47
CA SER A 304 -35.37 12.02 14.26
C SER A 304 -35.12 13.36 13.53
N GLU A 305 -34.58 14.37 14.22
CA GLU A 305 -34.37 15.72 13.68
C GLU A 305 -32.98 15.92 13.07
N GLY A 306 -32.00 15.09 13.42
CA GLY A 306 -30.64 15.19 12.91
C GLY A 306 -29.59 14.49 13.76
N ILE A 307 -28.33 14.92 13.63
CA ILE A 307 -27.20 14.41 14.40
C ILE A 307 -27.05 15.25 15.66
N THR A 308 -26.96 14.61 16.82
CA THR A 308 -26.71 15.30 18.09
C THR A 308 -25.23 15.26 18.41
N ILE A 309 -24.71 16.39 18.89
CA ILE A 309 -23.33 16.51 19.38
C ILE A 309 -23.35 17.03 20.81
N LYS A 310 -22.48 16.50 21.65
CA LYS A 310 -22.27 16.97 23.01
C LYS A 310 -20.94 17.72 23.07
N ALA A 311 -21.01 19.05 23.17
CA ALA A 311 -19.85 19.92 23.27
C ALA A 311 -20.00 20.84 24.48
N GLY A 312 -18.98 20.89 25.36
CA GLY A 312 -19.00 21.77 26.54
C GLY A 312 -20.14 21.50 27.53
N GLY A 313 -20.65 20.27 27.60
CA GLY A 313 -21.75 19.88 28.49
C GLY A 313 -23.16 20.20 27.97
N GLN A 314 -23.28 20.84 26.81
CA GLN A 314 -24.55 21.06 26.13
C GLN A 314 -24.72 20.07 24.98
N VAL A 315 -25.96 19.61 24.77
CA VAL A 315 -26.34 18.79 23.62
C VAL A 315 -26.94 19.71 22.56
N GLN A 316 -26.36 19.71 21.37
CA GLN A 316 -26.83 20.46 20.22
C GLN A 316 -27.28 19.49 19.12
N THR A 317 -28.46 19.70 18.55
CA THR A 317 -28.93 18.97 17.37
C THR A 317 -28.54 19.73 16.10
N LEU A 318 -27.84 19.05 15.19
CA LEU A 318 -27.46 19.53 13.87
C LEU A 318 -28.40 18.94 12.82
N PRO A 319 -29.24 19.77 12.16
CA PRO A 319 -30.06 19.32 11.04
C PRO A 319 -29.18 18.85 9.89
N LEU A 320 -29.51 17.70 9.28
CA LEU A 320 -28.69 17.12 8.19
C LEU A 320 -28.45 18.09 7.04
N ALA A 321 -29.46 18.91 6.70
CA ALA A 321 -29.37 19.90 5.63
C ALA A 321 -28.34 21.01 5.88
N ARG A 322 -27.86 21.17 7.13
CA ARG A 322 -26.82 22.14 7.49
C ARG A 322 -25.42 21.54 7.56
N ILE A 323 -25.30 20.21 7.50
CA ILE A 323 -24.01 19.52 7.57
C ILE A 323 -23.48 19.38 6.15
N GLN A 324 -22.40 20.08 5.85
CA GLN A 324 -21.76 20.07 4.53
C GLN A 324 -20.79 18.91 4.38
N ALA A 325 -20.02 18.63 5.43
CA ALA A 325 -19.08 17.52 5.47
C ALA A 325 -18.98 16.97 6.89
N ILE A 326 -18.70 15.68 6.96
CA ILE A 326 -18.27 15.01 8.18
C ILE A 326 -17.00 14.28 7.81
N ASP A 327 -15.92 14.55 8.52
CA ASP A 327 -14.65 13.91 8.29
C ASP A 327 -13.97 13.44 9.57
N THR A 328 -13.03 12.52 9.41
CA THR A 328 -12.15 12.07 10.47
C THR A 328 -10.77 11.81 9.90
N LEU A 329 -9.75 12.00 10.73
CA LEU A 329 -8.40 11.57 10.44
C LEU A 329 -8.15 10.26 11.17
N ALA A 330 -8.18 9.14 10.44
CA ALA A 330 -7.95 7.81 11.01
C ALA A 330 -6.65 7.21 10.47
N THR A 331 -5.98 6.39 11.28
CA THR A 331 -4.81 5.65 10.82
C THR A 331 -5.21 4.47 9.96
N VAL A 332 -4.37 4.15 8.99
CA VAL A 332 -4.62 3.06 8.05
C VAL A 332 -4.32 1.72 8.72
N GLN A 333 -5.36 0.93 8.97
CA GLN A 333 -5.24 -0.45 9.46
C GLN A 333 -5.27 -1.42 8.29
N ILE A 334 -4.26 -2.29 8.21
CA ILE A 334 -4.20 -3.36 7.22
C ILE A 334 -4.88 -4.59 7.84
N PRO A 335 -5.89 -5.22 7.19
CA PRO A 335 -6.54 -6.42 7.68
C PRO A 335 -5.68 -7.68 7.48
N ASP A 336 -5.98 -8.78 8.18
CA ASP A 336 -5.21 -10.02 8.10
C ASP A 336 -5.33 -10.72 6.73
N ASP A 337 -6.48 -10.58 6.09
CA ASP A 337 -6.79 -11.14 4.77
C ASP A 337 -6.42 -10.19 3.61
N ALA A 338 -5.57 -9.20 3.88
CA ALA A 338 -5.03 -8.34 2.85
C ALA A 338 -4.21 -9.13 1.82
N VAL A 339 -4.17 -8.62 0.60
CA VAL A 339 -3.39 -9.15 -0.52
C VAL A 339 -2.47 -8.07 -1.08
N ILE A 340 -1.39 -8.53 -1.70
CA ILE A 340 -0.40 -7.69 -2.35
C ILE A 340 -0.21 -8.15 -3.80
N LEU A 341 -0.16 -7.18 -4.70
CA LEU A 341 0.24 -7.40 -6.08
C LEU A 341 1.71 -7.00 -6.25
N HIS A 342 2.58 -7.96 -6.55
CA HIS A 342 3.95 -7.69 -6.96
C HIS A 342 3.94 -7.31 -8.45
N GLU A 343 3.89 -6.02 -8.71
CA GLU A 343 3.79 -5.49 -10.06
C GLU A 343 5.06 -5.76 -10.87
N GLY A 344 4.88 -6.19 -12.11
CA GLY A 344 5.98 -6.57 -12.99
C GLY A 344 6.53 -7.98 -12.78
N GLU A 345 6.16 -8.68 -11.70
CA GLU A 345 6.54 -10.08 -11.51
C GLU A 345 5.79 -10.96 -12.51
N ARG A 346 6.55 -11.57 -13.43
CA ARG A 346 6.05 -12.44 -14.51
C ARG A 346 6.43 -13.90 -14.24
N PRO A 347 5.59 -14.87 -14.64
CA PRO A 347 5.93 -16.29 -14.58
C PRO A 347 7.28 -16.62 -15.23
N SER A 348 7.54 -16.05 -16.41
CA SER A 348 8.79 -16.25 -17.15
C SER A 348 10.04 -15.70 -16.43
N GLY A 349 9.87 -14.75 -15.51
CA GLY A 349 10.95 -14.20 -14.70
C GLY A 349 11.45 -15.16 -13.62
N ALA A 350 10.62 -16.14 -13.22
CA ALA A 350 10.93 -17.10 -12.16
C ALA A 350 11.73 -18.33 -12.65
N TRP A 351 12.40 -18.24 -13.81
CA TRP A 351 13.19 -19.35 -14.38
C TRP A 351 14.30 -19.85 -13.45
N LYS A 352 14.90 -18.96 -12.63
CA LYS A 352 15.92 -19.34 -11.65
C LYS A 352 15.38 -20.36 -10.65
N THR A 353 14.13 -20.19 -10.22
CA THR A 353 13.45 -21.13 -9.31
C THR A 353 13.27 -22.50 -9.96
N LEU A 354 12.98 -22.56 -11.27
CA LEU A 354 12.91 -23.83 -12.01
C LEU A 354 14.27 -24.54 -12.02
N VAL A 355 15.36 -23.80 -12.27
CA VAL A 355 16.72 -24.37 -12.25
C VAL A 355 17.07 -24.89 -10.86
N VAL A 356 16.80 -24.12 -9.80
CA VAL A 356 17.00 -24.57 -8.41
C VAL A 356 16.19 -25.84 -8.13
N GLY A 357 14.93 -25.89 -8.55
CA GLY A 357 14.09 -27.08 -8.42
C GLY A 357 14.69 -28.30 -9.13
N LEU A 358 15.15 -28.15 -10.38
CA LEU A 358 15.80 -29.23 -11.12
C LEU A 358 17.08 -29.71 -10.44
N VAL A 359 17.91 -28.79 -9.94
CA VAL A 359 19.15 -29.11 -9.21
C VAL A 359 18.84 -29.88 -7.92
N LEU A 360 17.87 -29.41 -7.12
CA LEU A 360 17.46 -30.10 -5.89
C LEU A 360 16.91 -31.50 -6.17
N LEU A 361 16.11 -31.65 -7.24
CA LEU A 361 15.55 -32.94 -7.64
C LEU A 361 16.63 -33.91 -8.12
N GLY A 362 17.57 -33.43 -8.95
CA GLY A 362 18.73 -34.21 -9.37
C GLY A 362 19.60 -34.64 -8.19
N PHE A 363 19.82 -33.73 -7.23
CA PHE A 363 20.59 -34.02 -6.02
C PHE A 363 19.92 -35.08 -5.14
N ALA A 364 18.60 -34.98 -4.93
CA ALA A 364 17.84 -36.00 -4.22
C ALA A 364 17.96 -37.38 -4.91
N PHE A 365 17.80 -37.41 -6.23
CA PHE A 365 17.83 -38.64 -7.02
C PHE A 365 19.21 -39.33 -7.00
N VAL A 366 20.30 -38.57 -7.14
CA VAL A 366 21.67 -39.09 -7.07
C VAL A 366 21.96 -39.70 -5.69
N ASN A 367 21.52 -39.05 -4.61
CA ASN A 367 21.70 -39.58 -3.26
C ASN A 367 20.91 -40.87 -3.03
N LEU A 368 19.70 -41.00 -3.57
CA LEU A 368 18.91 -42.24 -3.51
C LEU A 368 19.52 -43.37 -4.35
N LEU A 369 20.02 -43.08 -5.55
CA LEU A 369 20.72 -44.06 -6.39
C LEU A 369 22.01 -44.59 -5.75
N ALA A 370 22.73 -43.74 -5.03
CA ALA A 370 23.93 -44.13 -4.29
C ALA A 370 23.62 -45.11 -3.13
N LEU A 371 22.41 -45.06 -2.57
CA LEU A 371 21.94 -46.05 -1.59
C LEU A 371 21.62 -47.39 -2.27
N ARG A 372 20.90 -47.38 -3.39
CA ARG A 372 20.53 -48.61 -4.12
C ARG A 372 21.73 -49.41 -4.62
N ARG A 373 22.85 -48.75 -4.97
CA ARG A 373 24.11 -49.41 -5.39
C ARG A 373 24.92 -50.00 -4.23
N ARG A 374 24.45 -49.89 -2.97
CA ARG A 374 25.06 -50.56 -1.81
C ARG A 374 24.40 -51.88 -1.45
N ASP A 375 23.13 -52.03 -1.81
CA ASP A 375 22.33 -53.23 -1.52
C ASP A 375 22.41 -54.28 -2.64
N LEU A 376 23.18 -53.98 -3.70
CA LEU A 376 23.66 -54.89 -4.75
C LEU A 376 25.18 -55.00 -4.62
#